data_AF-A0A438AZI7-F1
#
_entry.id   AF-A0A438AZI7-F1
#
_cell.length_a   1.000
_cell.length_b   1.000
_cell.length_c   1.000
_cell.angle_alpha   90.00
_cell.angle_beta   90.00
_cell.angle_gamma   90.00
#
_symmetry.space_group_name_H-M   'P 1'
#
loop_
_entity.id
_entity.type
_entity.pdbx_description
1 polymer ?
#
loop_
_entity_poly.entity_id
_entity_poly.type
_entity_poly.pdbx_seq_one_letter_code
_entity_poly.pdbx_strand_id
1 'polypeptide(L)'
;MTKPEQLPRDHDSYPTARSRRSRLWRLKIRLQFTGWLQYLIAVNVAIVFLVVSAVGWLIGIWQPLLFWLPLAIGLLLLAAAIFDVITLKWGLRPTESMPERKDDLDTFDLMRSRRSCHSFQRRDLTEADRAELMRAVEEYTRRDRLIGTGPIRLEYVAAPLTIWPGVGAHEFLVAIAPYSYDRLVLVDVGRSLQKVVLQATRMGVSTCWIGPGADQSSVVEHLGSRFDPEKDHVVCVCAVGYRSRLEPLFVRAMERISRRRLPLESLFFSDPHCEVPLAVDKPPFSSFGRCFEVCQWSPSSYNAQTTRCAAVTELVGGEQKVVRFDFYATTASRFYAPVAVGIWCANWETGCDALAIPGHFAVLPEDARSTGDVPELPRYDVSWIADPKK
;
A
#
# COMPACT_ATOMS: atom_id res chain seq x y z
N MET A 1 5.88 16.27 28.01
CA MET A 1 6.38 14.92 27.63
C MET A 1 5.32 13.90 27.98
N THR A 2 4.39 13.67 27.06
CA THR A 2 3.32 12.68 27.21
C THR A 2 3.91 11.28 27.18
N LYS A 3 3.47 10.42 28.12
CA LYS A 3 3.96 9.05 28.24
C LYS A 3 3.62 8.26 26.95
N PRO A 4 4.54 7.46 26.37
CA PRO A 4 4.33 6.68 25.15
C PRO A 4 3.22 5.60 25.21
N GLU A 5 2.43 5.57 26.28
CA GLU A 5 1.53 4.48 26.62
C GLU A 5 0.08 4.69 26.15
N GLN A 6 -0.25 5.85 25.55
CA GLN A 6 -1.60 6.28 25.18
C GLN A 6 -1.96 6.16 23.69
N LEU A 7 -1.06 5.68 22.82
CA LEU A 7 -1.44 5.30 21.45
C LEU A 7 -2.24 3.99 21.48
N PRO A 8 -3.31 3.82 20.68
CA PRO A 8 -4.13 2.61 20.67
C PRO A 8 -3.26 1.36 20.57
N ARG A 9 -3.31 0.53 21.61
CA ARG A 9 -2.44 -0.65 21.81
C ARG A 9 -2.75 -1.81 20.86
N ASP A 10 -3.72 -1.64 19.96
CA ASP A 10 -4.30 -2.65 19.07
C ASP A 10 -3.94 -2.44 17.59
N HIS A 11 -2.66 -2.24 17.28
CA HIS A 11 -2.19 -2.66 15.96
C HIS A 11 -1.91 -4.17 16.01
N ASP A 12 -3.00 -4.95 15.91
CA ASP A 12 -3.09 -6.39 15.65
C ASP A 12 -1.80 -7.19 15.94
N SER A 13 -1.62 -7.51 17.22
CA SER A 13 -0.86 -8.63 17.80
C SER A 13 0.32 -9.22 16.99
N TYR A 14 1.31 -8.40 16.60
CA TYR A 14 2.70 -8.82 16.47
C TYR A 14 3.60 -7.60 16.65
N PRO A 15 4.63 -7.63 17.53
CA PRO A 15 5.21 -8.80 18.21
C PRO A 15 4.61 -9.02 19.61
N THR A 16 4.60 -10.29 20.04
CA THR A 16 4.26 -10.73 21.40
C THR A 16 5.07 -9.98 22.47
N ALA A 17 4.53 -9.83 23.69
CA ALA A 17 5.24 -9.16 24.80
C ALA A 17 6.63 -9.75 25.08
N ARG A 18 6.82 -11.06 24.85
CA ARG A 18 8.10 -11.77 24.99
C ARG A 18 9.12 -11.36 23.94
N SER A 19 8.71 -11.24 22.67
CA SER A 19 9.62 -10.84 21.59
C SER A 19 10.07 -9.39 21.73
N ARG A 20 9.19 -8.49 22.21
CA ARG A 20 9.52 -7.08 22.51
C ARG A 20 10.64 -6.91 23.55
N ARG A 21 10.79 -7.85 24.49
CA ARG A 21 11.84 -7.80 25.53
C ARG A 21 13.21 -8.29 25.04
N SER A 22 13.27 -9.03 23.93
CA SER A 22 14.55 -9.56 23.42
C SER A 22 15.49 -8.44 22.97
N ARG A 23 16.79 -8.61 23.24
CA ARG A 23 17.83 -7.65 22.79
C ARG A 23 17.89 -7.58 21.26
N LEU A 24 17.72 -8.72 20.59
CA LEU A 24 17.70 -8.83 19.13
C LEU A 24 16.54 -8.05 18.51
N TRP A 25 15.34 -8.11 19.09
CA TRP A 25 14.21 -7.32 18.61
C TRP A 25 14.45 -5.82 18.75
N ARG A 26 14.97 -5.36 19.91
CA ARG A 26 15.31 -3.95 20.11
C ARG A 26 16.38 -3.48 19.13
N LEU A 27 17.40 -4.30 18.87
CA LEU A 27 18.41 -4.01 17.86
C LEU A 27 17.80 -3.92 16.46
N LYS A 28 16.95 -4.88 16.07
CA LYS A 28 16.22 -4.86 14.80
C LYS A 28 15.43 -3.56 14.64
N ILE A 29 14.59 -3.20 15.63
CA ILE A 29 13.77 -1.99 15.59
C ILE A 29 14.62 -0.72 15.51
N ARG A 30 15.72 -0.65 16.27
CA ARG A 30 16.68 0.46 16.17
C ARG A 30 17.28 0.55 14.77
N LEU A 31 17.72 -0.57 14.20
CA LEU A 31 18.27 -0.62 12.84
C LEU A 31 17.22 -0.27 11.78
N GLN A 32 15.97 -0.67 12.00
CA GLN A 32 14.83 -0.37 11.13
C GLN A 32 14.60 1.13 11.05
N PHE A 33 14.41 1.79 12.20
CA PHE A 33 14.10 3.22 12.26
C PHE A 33 15.30 4.15 12.06
N THR A 34 16.53 3.64 12.21
CA THR A 34 17.73 4.38 11.76
C THR A 34 18.01 4.19 10.26
N GLY A 35 17.21 3.38 9.55
CA GLY A 35 17.38 3.04 8.14
C GLY A 35 18.57 2.13 7.84
N TRP A 36 19.31 1.64 8.85
CA TRP A 36 20.46 0.76 8.67
C TRP A 36 20.09 -0.68 8.28
N LEU A 37 18.90 -1.14 8.67
CA LEU A 37 18.48 -2.54 8.50
C LEU A 37 18.57 -3.01 7.04
N GLN A 38 18.17 -2.18 6.08
CA GLN A 38 18.15 -2.54 4.66
C GLN A 38 19.56 -2.77 4.07
N TYR A 39 20.59 -2.08 4.58
CA TYR A 39 21.96 -2.25 4.12
C TYR A 39 22.61 -3.49 4.76
N LEU A 40 22.30 -3.73 6.04
CA LEU A 40 22.84 -4.87 6.77
C LEU A 40 22.40 -6.20 6.17
N ILE A 41 21.23 -6.30 5.57
CA ILE A 41 20.78 -7.54 4.91
C ILE A 41 21.75 -7.91 3.77
N ALA A 42 22.08 -6.97 2.89
CA ALA A 42 23.02 -7.22 1.79
C ALA A 42 24.43 -7.55 2.29
N VAL A 43 24.91 -6.83 3.32
CA VAL A 43 26.21 -7.09 3.94
C VAL A 43 26.27 -8.49 4.57
N ASN A 44 25.22 -8.93 5.27
CA ASN A 44 25.18 -10.26 5.86
C ASN A 44 25.21 -11.37 4.79
N VAL A 45 24.46 -11.20 3.70
CA VAL A 45 24.51 -12.16 2.57
C VAL A 45 25.91 -12.18 1.95
N ALA A 46 26.55 -11.02 1.76
CA ALA A 46 27.92 -10.95 1.28
C ALA A 46 28.89 -11.72 2.19
N ILE A 47 28.80 -11.53 3.51
CA ILE A 47 29.63 -12.23 4.51
C ILE A 47 29.44 -13.74 4.40
N VAL A 48 28.21 -14.24 4.25
CA VAL A 48 27.95 -15.68 4.09
C VAL A 48 28.70 -16.24 2.87
N PHE A 49 28.62 -15.58 1.73
CA PHE A 49 29.35 -16.01 0.52
C PHE A 49 30.87 -15.97 0.69
N LEU A 50 31.40 -14.96 1.39
CA LEU A 50 32.83 -14.87 1.70
C LEU A 50 33.29 -15.97 2.66
N VAL A 51 32.48 -16.34 3.65
CA VAL A 51 32.76 -17.47 4.55
C VAL A 51 32.73 -18.79 3.79
N VAL A 52 31.72 -19.02 2.94
CA VAL A 52 31.66 -20.21 2.07
C VAL A 52 32.89 -20.30 1.19
N SER A 53 33.32 -19.18 0.60
CA SER A 53 34.56 -19.10 -0.18
C SER A 53 35.79 -19.49 0.64
N ALA A 54 35.96 -18.92 1.85
CA ALA A 54 37.07 -19.26 2.73
C ALA A 54 37.11 -20.76 3.09
N VAL A 55 35.95 -21.37 3.34
CA VAL A 55 35.84 -22.82 3.58
C VAL A 55 36.19 -23.61 2.31
N GLY A 56 35.69 -23.20 1.15
CA GLY A 56 36.01 -23.84 -0.13
C GLY A 56 37.50 -23.78 -0.48
N TRP A 57 38.18 -22.69 -0.12
CA TRP A 57 39.63 -22.56 -0.22
C TRP A 57 40.34 -23.58 0.68
N LEU A 58 39.93 -23.72 1.94
CA LEU A 58 40.50 -24.69 2.88
C LEU A 58 40.31 -26.15 2.44
N ILE A 59 39.18 -26.48 1.81
CA ILE A 59 38.90 -27.85 1.34
C ILE A 59 39.79 -28.22 0.15
N GLY A 60 40.17 -27.27 -0.71
CA GLY A 60 41.02 -27.52 -1.87
C GLY A 60 40.36 -28.23 -3.07
N ILE A 61 39.10 -28.68 -2.94
CA ILE A 61 38.36 -29.45 -3.95
C ILE A 61 37.41 -28.53 -4.72
N TRP A 62 37.27 -28.73 -6.04
CA TRP A 62 36.31 -28.01 -6.89
C TRP A 62 36.37 -26.48 -6.73
N GLN A 63 37.60 -25.94 -6.74
CA GLN A 63 37.89 -24.52 -6.51
C GLN A 63 37.03 -23.53 -7.34
N PRO A 64 36.70 -23.77 -8.62
CA PRO A 64 35.82 -22.88 -9.36
C PRO A 64 34.45 -22.68 -8.70
N LEU A 65 33.86 -23.76 -8.16
CA LEU A 65 32.52 -23.76 -7.58
C LEU A 65 32.53 -23.40 -6.10
N LEU A 66 33.49 -23.90 -5.32
CA LEU A 66 33.50 -23.74 -3.86
C LEU A 66 34.26 -22.49 -3.40
N PHE A 67 35.23 -22.00 -4.17
CA PHE A 67 36.00 -20.82 -3.81
C PHE A 67 35.68 -19.62 -4.70
N TRP A 68 35.94 -19.71 -6.00
CA TRP A 68 35.92 -18.56 -6.91
C TRP A 68 34.52 -17.98 -7.10
N LEU A 69 33.51 -18.83 -7.34
CA LEU A 69 32.14 -18.37 -7.53
C LEU A 69 31.57 -17.67 -6.26
N PRO A 70 31.63 -18.28 -5.06
CA PRO A 70 31.22 -17.61 -3.83
C PRO A 70 32.02 -16.34 -3.53
N LEU A 71 33.34 -16.33 -3.80
CA LEU A 71 34.17 -15.14 -3.63
C LEU A 71 33.68 -13.99 -4.49
N ALA A 72 33.48 -14.25 -5.78
CA ALA A 72 33.04 -13.24 -6.74
C ALA A 72 31.67 -12.67 -6.35
N ILE A 73 30.71 -13.53 -5.97
CA ILE A 73 29.39 -13.11 -5.52
C ILE A 73 29.50 -12.28 -4.22
N GLY A 74 30.27 -12.75 -3.24
CA GLY A 74 30.45 -12.07 -1.95
C GLY A 74 31.08 -10.69 -2.11
N LEU A 75 32.15 -10.57 -2.91
CA LEU A 75 32.81 -9.29 -3.19
C LEU A 75 31.89 -8.33 -3.95
N LEU A 76 31.14 -8.82 -4.95
CA LEU A 76 30.20 -7.99 -5.71
C LEU A 76 29.08 -7.45 -4.82
N LEU A 77 28.49 -8.30 -3.98
CA LEU A 77 27.45 -7.89 -3.03
C LEU A 77 27.98 -6.89 -2.00
N LEU A 78 29.20 -7.08 -1.50
CA LEU A 78 29.82 -6.15 -0.57
C LEU A 78 30.09 -4.79 -1.23
N ALA A 79 30.65 -4.79 -2.43
CA ALA A 79 30.89 -3.56 -3.20
C ALA A 79 29.58 -2.80 -3.47
N ALA A 80 28.52 -3.51 -3.86
CA ALA A 80 27.19 -2.92 -4.06
C ALA A 80 26.58 -2.38 -2.76
N ALA A 81 26.72 -3.08 -1.63
CA ALA A 81 26.25 -2.60 -0.34
C ALA A 81 27.01 -1.34 0.12
N ILE A 82 28.33 -1.28 -0.11
CA ILE A 82 29.15 -0.09 0.16
C ILE A 82 28.69 1.08 -0.71
N PHE A 83 28.47 0.84 -2.02
CA PHE A 83 27.93 1.84 -2.94
C PHE A 83 26.57 2.37 -2.47
N ASP A 84 25.66 1.48 -2.05
CA ASP A 84 24.35 1.86 -1.51
C ASP A 84 24.49 2.74 -0.25
N VAL A 85 25.42 2.41 0.66
CA VAL A 85 25.67 3.23 1.86
C VAL A 85 26.20 4.61 1.48
N ILE A 86 27.21 4.68 0.60
CA ILE A 86 27.80 5.95 0.15
C ILE A 86 26.76 6.84 -0.52
N THR A 87 26.01 6.28 -1.47
CA THR A 87 25.11 7.06 -2.32
C THR A 87 23.79 7.40 -1.63
N LEU A 88 23.22 6.47 -0.84
CA LEU A 88 21.89 6.63 -0.27
C LEU A 88 21.93 7.00 1.21
N LYS A 89 22.80 6.38 2.00
CA LYS A 89 22.87 6.66 3.45
C LYS A 89 23.65 7.93 3.74
N TRP A 90 24.76 8.17 3.02
CA TRP A 90 25.55 9.39 3.13
C TRP A 90 25.19 10.45 2.08
N GLY A 91 24.32 10.11 1.13
CA GLY A 91 23.75 11.07 0.19
C GLY A 91 24.73 11.57 -0.88
N LEU A 92 25.85 10.88 -1.10
CA LEU A 92 26.84 11.20 -2.14
C LEU A 92 26.36 10.66 -3.50
N ARG A 93 25.41 11.36 -4.12
CA ARG A 93 24.81 10.96 -5.41
C ARG A 93 24.67 12.12 -6.39
N PRO A 94 24.74 11.85 -7.70
CA PRO A 94 24.46 12.86 -8.72
C PRO A 94 23.00 13.32 -8.67
N THR A 95 22.73 14.49 -9.24
CA THR A 95 21.36 14.96 -9.43
C THR A 95 20.66 14.10 -10.46
N GLU A 96 19.43 13.69 -10.14
CA GLU A 96 18.60 12.85 -10.99
C GLU A 96 17.62 13.72 -11.80
N SER A 97 17.25 13.28 -13.01
CA SER A 97 16.25 13.96 -13.82
C SER A 97 14.86 13.82 -13.19
N MET A 98 13.98 14.79 -13.44
CA MET A 98 12.58 14.63 -13.04
C MET A 98 11.95 13.47 -13.83
N PRO A 99 11.13 12.63 -13.17
CA PRO A 99 10.30 11.68 -13.87
C PRO A 99 9.36 12.38 -14.85
N GLU A 100 9.07 11.72 -15.96
CA GLU A 100 8.08 12.20 -16.92
C GLU A 100 6.67 12.04 -16.33
N ARG A 101 5.81 13.00 -16.66
CA ARG A 101 4.36 12.87 -16.44
C ARG A 101 3.81 11.78 -17.34
N LYS A 102 2.71 11.16 -16.92
CA LYS A 102 2.03 10.05 -17.59
C LYS A 102 0.65 10.48 -18.07
N ASP A 103 0.58 11.69 -18.62
CA ASP A 103 -0.67 12.28 -19.09
C ASP A 103 -1.23 11.56 -20.33
N ASP A 104 -0.37 10.81 -21.03
CA ASP A 104 -0.67 9.99 -22.22
C ASP A 104 -1.32 8.63 -21.90
N LEU A 105 -1.20 8.14 -20.66
CA LEU A 105 -1.76 6.84 -20.28
C LEU A 105 -3.28 6.90 -20.12
N ASP A 106 -3.96 5.87 -20.62
CA ASP A 106 -5.36 5.64 -20.28
C ASP A 106 -5.52 5.35 -18.77
N THR A 107 -6.74 5.48 -18.27
CA THR A 107 -7.05 5.32 -16.83
C THR A 107 -6.63 3.97 -16.24
N PHE A 108 -6.80 2.87 -16.98
CA PHE A 108 -6.45 1.53 -16.53
C PHE A 108 -4.93 1.30 -16.59
N ASP A 109 -4.28 1.76 -17.66
CA ASP A 109 -2.82 1.69 -17.80
C ASP A 109 -2.13 2.55 -16.75
N LEU A 110 -2.70 3.71 -16.41
CA LEU A 110 -2.26 4.56 -15.30
C LEU A 110 -2.32 3.79 -13.98
N MET A 111 -3.47 3.20 -13.64
CA MET A 111 -3.64 2.36 -12.44
C MET A 111 -2.65 1.19 -12.41
N ARG A 112 -2.47 0.50 -13.54
CA ARG A 112 -1.52 -0.61 -13.69
C ARG A 112 -0.06 -0.15 -13.59
N SER A 113 0.26 1.08 -13.98
CA SER A 113 1.61 1.65 -13.92
C SER A 113 2.02 2.04 -12.50
N ARG A 114 1.07 2.26 -11.59
CA ARG A 114 1.34 2.65 -10.20
C ARG A 114 2.16 1.56 -9.49
N ARG A 115 3.23 1.99 -8.80
CA ARG A 115 4.14 1.12 -8.03
C ARG A 115 4.47 1.79 -6.70
N SER A 116 4.64 0.97 -5.66
CA SER A 116 5.05 1.48 -4.36
C SER A 116 6.54 1.80 -4.45
N CYS A 117 6.92 3.03 -4.13
CA CYS A 117 8.28 3.52 -4.24
C CYS A 117 8.92 3.63 -2.86
N HIS A 118 10.06 2.99 -2.65
CA HIS A 118 10.76 3.07 -1.36
C HIS A 118 12.09 3.81 -1.44
N SER A 119 12.44 4.37 -2.60
CA SER A 119 13.61 5.22 -2.78
C SER A 119 13.26 6.47 -3.57
N PHE A 120 13.45 7.61 -2.94
CA PHE A 120 13.08 8.91 -3.46
C PHE A 120 14.33 9.75 -3.75
N GLN A 121 14.21 10.66 -4.72
CA GLN A 121 15.23 11.67 -4.99
C GLN A 121 15.37 12.62 -3.79
N ARG A 122 16.52 13.30 -3.65
CA ARG A 122 16.74 14.25 -2.52
C ARG A 122 15.96 15.54 -2.67
N ARG A 123 15.43 15.81 -3.86
CA ARG A 123 14.73 17.06 -4.15
C ARG A 123 13.30 16.96 -3.67
N ASP A 124 12.82 18.09 -3.19
CA ASP A 124 11.42 18.29 -2.87
C ASP A 124 10.58 18.34 -4.15
N LEU A 125 9.27 18.11 -4.01
CA LEU A 125 8.29 18.36 -5.05
C LEU A 125 8.38 19.83 -5.48
N THR A 126 8.24 20.05 -6.79
CA THR A 126 8.06 21.41 -7.30
C THR A 126 6.81 22.03 -6.68
N GLU A 127 6.76 23.36 -6.60
CA GLU A 127 5.57 24.06 -6.09
C GLU A 127 4.32 23.73 -6.91
N ALA A 128 4.47 23.59 -8.24
CA ALA A 128 3.40 23.20 -9.13
C ALA A 128 2.87 21.78 -8.83
N ASP A 129 3.77 20.79 -8.69
CA ASP A 129 3.36 19.42 -8.38
C ASP A 129 2.74 19.34 -6.98
N ARG A 130 3.31 20.04 -5.99
CA ARG A 130 2.72 20.11 -4.65
C ARG A 130 1.32 20.73 -4.67
N ALA A 131 1.12 21.83 -5.41
CA ALA A 131 -0.18 22.46 -5.54
C ALA A 131 -1.20 21.55 -6.26
N GLU A 132 -0.79 20.83 -7.30
CA GLU A 132 -1.65 19.85 -7.98
C GLU A 132 -2.01 18.67 -7.08
N LEU A 133 -1.06 18.14 -6.31
CA LEU A 133 -1.30 17.10 -5.32
C LEU A 133 -2.32 17.56 -4.25
N MET A 134 -2.15 18.78 -3.72
CA MET A 134 -3.05 19.32 -2.70
C MET A 134 -4.45 19.62 -3.24
N ARG A 135 -4.59 20.04 -4.50
CA ARG A 135 -5.90 20.12 -5.17
C ARG A 135 -6.59 18.76 -5.24
N ALA A 136 -5.85 17.69 -5.53
CA ALA A 136 -6.40 16.34 -5.51
C ALA A 136 -6.81 15.91 -4.08
N VAL A 137 -6.02 16.27 -3.06
CA VAL A 137 -6.37 16.04 -1.66
C VAL A 137 -7.68 16.73 -1.30
N GLU A 138 -7.80 18.03 -1.56
CA GLU A 138 -9.01 18.80 -1.30
C GLU A 138 -10.21 18.17 -1.99
N GLU A 139 -10.10 17.88 -3.29
CA GLU A 139 -11.18 17.31 -4.09
C GLU A 139 -11.66 15.96 -3.55
N TYR A 140 -10.75 15.04 -3.23
CA TYR A 140 -11.12 13.67 -2.82
C TYR A 140 -11.42 13.52 -1.33
N THR A 141 -11.22 14.57 -0.52
CA THR A 141 -11.61 14.59 0.91
C THR A 141 -12.90 15.36 1.16
N ARG A 142 -13.54 15.92 0.12
CA ARG A 142 -14.83 16.58 0.25
C ARG A 142 -15.91 15.64 0.78
N ARG A 143 -16.75 16.17 1.68
CA ARG A 143 -17.80 15.40 2.36
C ARG A 143 -18.82 14.78 1.41
N ASP A 144 -19.20 15.47 0.33
CA ASP A 144 -20.14 14.97 -0.68
C ASP A 144 -19.58 13.85 -1.56
N ARG A 145 -18.29 13.51 -1.40
CA ARG A 145 -17.65 12.40 -2.09
C ARG A 145 -17.38 11.21 -1.19
N LEU A 146 -17.54 11.34 0.12
CA LEU A 146 -17.34 10.24 1.07
C LEU A 146 -18.53 9.29 1.01
N ILE A 147 -18.28 8.01 1.26
CA ILE A 147 -19.32 6.99 1.40
C ILE A 147 -19.96 7.13 2.78
N GLY A 148 -19.13 7.34 3.81
CA GLY A 148 -19.53 7.56 5.18
C GLY A 148 -19.81 9.03 5.52
N THR A 149 -20.29 9.24 6.74
CA THR A 149 -20.66 10.58 7.24
C THR A 149 -19.56 11.25 8.06
N GLY A 150 -18.58 10.46 8.51
CA GLY A 150 -17.46 10.92 9.34
C GLY A 150 -16.38 11.64 8.51
N PRO A 151 -15.72 12.65 9.10
CA PRO A 151 -14.69 13.41 8.39
C PRO A 151 -13.40 12.61 8.25
N ILE A 152 -12.65 12.88 7.17
CA ILE A 152 -11.26 12.41 7.00
C ILE A 152 -10.37 13.62 6.70
N ARG A 153 -9.08 13.52 7.00
CA ARG A 153 -8.08 14.52 6.61
C ARG A 153 -6.85 13.84 6.03
N LEU A 154 -6.26 14.47 5.01
CA LEU A 154 -4.94 14.10 4.50
C LEU A 154 -4.00 15.30 4.71
N GLU A 155 -3.25 15.27 5.80
CA GLU A 155 -2.35 16.36 6.19
C GLU A 155 -1.01 16.23 5.49
N TYR A 156 -0.60 17.28 4.78
CA TYR A 156 0.71 17.30 4.16
C TYR A 156 1.81 17.66 5.16
N VAL A 157 2.92 16.92 5.12
CA VAL A 157 4.10 17.10 5.98
C VAL A 157 5.34 17.10 5.09
N ALA A 158 5.99 18.26 4.97
CA ALA A 158 7.28 18.43 4.31
C ALA A 158 8.43 18.36 5.33
N ALA A 159 8.60 17.18 5.92
CA ALA A 159 9.68 16.91 6.86
C ALA A 159 10.02 15.41 6.84
N PRO A 160 11.28 15.01 7.09
CA PRO A 160 11.67 13.61 7.11
C PRO A 160 11.03 12.88 8.30
N LEU A 161 10.02 12.06 8.01
CA LEU A 161 9.42 11.18 9.00
C LEU A 161 10.25 9.91 9.18
N THR A 162 10.24 9.38 10.40
CA THR A 162 10.88 8.10 10.70
C THR A 162 10.01 6.95 10.18
N ILE A 163 10.37 6.42 9.02
CA ILE A 163 9.61 5.36 8.31
C ILE A 163 10.49 4.18 7.91
N TRP A 164 9.87 3.02 7.71
CA TRP A 164 10.49 1.86 7.08
C TRP A 164 9.46 0.99 6.34
N PRO A 165 9.78 0.47 5.14
CA PRO A 165 10.96 0.77 4.34
C PRO A 165 10.81 2.11 3.60
N GLY A 166 11.87 2.90 3.53
CA GLY A 166 11.87 4.17 2.80
C GLY A 166 13.22 4.87 2.87
N VAL A 167 13.66 5.44 1.75
CA VAL A 167 14.96 6.12 1.63
C VAL A 167 14.77 7.44 0.90
N GLY A 168 15.25 8.52 1.51
CA GLY A 168 15.20 9.85 0.90
C GLY A 168 13.80 10.46 0.76
N ALA A 169 12.78 9.88 1.42
CA ALA A 169 11.46 10.50 1.48
C ALA A 169 11.49 11.70 2.45
N HIS A 170 11.05 12.85 1.97
CA HIS A 170 11.01 14.10 2.74
C HIS A 170 9.61 14.72 2.80
N GLU A 171 8.66 14.17 2.05
CA GLU A 171 7.30 14.67 1.96
C GLU A 171 6.29 13.53 2.10
N PHE A 172 5.20 13.83 2.81
CA PHE A 172 4.24 12.84 3.22
C PHE A 172 2.82 13.40 3.22
N LEU A 173 1.85 12.55 2.93
CA LEU A 173 0.45 12.75 3.27
C LEU A 173 0.12 11.84 4.46
N VAL A 174 -0.34 12.43 5.56
CA VAL A 174 -0.75 11.70 6.76
C VAL A 174 -2.26 11.61 6.76
N ALA A 175 -2.78 10.39 6.69
CA ALA A 175 -4.22 10.14 6.76
C ALA A 175 -4.68 10.11 8.21
N ILE A 176 -5.60 11.01 8.54
CA ILE A 176 -6.16 11.19 9.89
C ILE A 176 -7.67 10.95 9.83
N ALA A 177 -8.15 10.20 10.81
CA ALA A 177 -9.57 9.94 11.06
C ALA A 177 -9.90 10.30 12.52
N PRO A 178 -11.19 10.43 12.89
CA PRO A 178 -11.61 10.58 14.28
C PRO A 178 -11.10 9.43 15.15
N TYR A 179 -10.80 9.74 16.41
CA TYR A 179 -10.36 8.77 17.41
C TYR A 179 -11.43 7.71 17.68
N SER A 180 -12.71 8.11 17.68
CA SER A 180 -13.84 7.19 17.70
C SER A 180 -13.84 6.36 16.42
N TYR A 181 -13.64 5.06 16.57
CA TYR A 181 -13.55 4.17 15.43
C TYR A 181 -14.88 4.05 14.70
N ASP A 182 -14.81 4.36 13.41
CA ASP A 182 -15.84 4.08 12.42
C ASP A 182 -15.16 3.36 11.26
N ARG A 183 -15.66 2.18 10.93
CA ARG A 183 -15.09 1.32 9.89
C ARG A 183 -15.23 1.96 8.50
N LEU A 184 -16.34 2.64 8.23
CA LEU A 184 -16.60 3.25 6.93
C LEU A 184 -15.71 4.47 6.70
N VAL A 185 -15.39 5.21 7.76
CA VAL A 185 -14.38 6.29 7.69
C VAL A 185 -13.02 5.76 7.25
N LEU A 186 -12.63 4.54 7.66
CA LEU A 186 -11.38 3.93 7.20
C LEU A 186 -11.44 3.46 5.75
N VAL A 187 -12.61 3.01 5.27
CA VAL A 187 -12.87 2.76 3.85
C VAL A 187 -12.72 4.07 3.06
N ASP A 188 -13.27 5.17 3.56
CA ASP A 188 -13.12 6.49 2.94
C ASP A 188 -11.67 6.97 2.92
N VAL A 189 -10.91 6.78 4.00
CA VAL A 189 -9.45 7.05 4.00
C VAL A 189 -8.77 6.28 2.87
N GLY A 190 -9.03 4.98 2.76
CA GLY A 190 -8.47 4.14 1.71
C GLY A 190 -8.84 4.64 0.31
N ARG A 191 -10.12 4.94 0.08
CA ARG A 191 -10.64 5.39 -1.21
C ARG A 191 -10.09 6.75 -1.61
N SER A 192 -10.18 7.74 -0.73
CA SER A 192 -9.75 9.10 -1.02
C SER A 192 -8.25 9.20 -1.25
N LEU A 193 -7.44 8.61 -0.37
CA LEU A 193 -5.99 8.62 -0.54
C LEU A 193 -5.55 7.82 -1.77
N GLN A 194 -6.24 6.74 -2.13
CA GLN A 194 -5.92 6.01 -3.37
C GLN A 194 -6.22 6.85 -4.61
N LYS A 195 -7.30 7.64 -4.65
CA LYS A 195 -7.54 8.57 -5.76
C LYS A 195 -6.44 9.65 -5.87
N VAL A 196 -5.98 10.18 -4.74
CA VAL A 196 -4.82 11.09 -4.70
C VAL A 196 -3.55 10.40 -5.22
N VAL A 197 -3.31 9.14 -4.83
CA VAL A 197 -2.19 8.32 -5.32
C VAL A 197 -2.23 8.12 -6.83
N LEU A 198 -3.42 7.95 -7.43
CA LEU A 198 -3.56 7.85 -8.88
C LEU A 198 -3.25 9.18 -9.58
N GLN A 199 -3.66 10.31 -9.01
CA GLN A 199 -3.27 11.63 -9.53
C GLN A 199 -1.77 11.87 -9.42
N ALA A 200 -1.16 11.58 -8.28
CA ALA A 200 0.29 11.64 -8.11
C ALA A 200 1.01 10.78 -9.17
N THR A 201 0.50 9.56 -9.42
CA THR A 201 1.06 8.68 -10.46
C THR A 201 1.00 9.31 -11.84
N ARG A 202 -0.09 10.02 -12.19
CA ARG A 202 -0.24 10.73 -13.46
C ARG A 202 0.79 11.87 -13.59
N MET A 203 1.05 12.57 -12.50
CA MET A 203 2.04 13.65 -12.44
C MET A 203 3.51 13.17 -12.50
N GLY A 204 3.77 11.85 -12.54
CA GLY A 204 5.13 11.32 -12.40
C GLY A 204 5.64 11.32 -10.94
N VAL A 205 4.82 11.74 -9.98
CA VAL A 205 5.10 11.66 -8.55
C VAL A 205 4.88 10.24 -8.07
N SER A 206 5.89 9.69 -7.39
CA SER A 206 5.84 8.34 -6.84
C SER A 206 5.33 8.35 -5.41
N THR A 207 4.68 7.25 -5.02
CA THR A 207 4.02 7.14 -3.71
C THR A 207 4.32 5.81 -3.03
N CYS A 208 4.24 5.78 -1.70
CA CYS A 208 4.24 4.53 -0.95
C CYS A 208 3.40 4.62 0.31
N TRP A 209 2.46 3.69 0.43
CA TRP A 209 1.65 3.48 1.62
C TRP A 209 2.47 2.85 2.74
N ILE A 210 2.46 3.50 3.90
CA ILE A 210 3.21 3.12 5.10
C ILE A 210 2.21 3.05 6.26
N GLY A 211 1.85 1.82 6.63
CA GLY A 211 1.03 1.57 7.82
C GLY A 211 1.92 1.33 9.05
N PRO A 212 2.25 0.08 9.39
CA PRO A 212 3.02 -0.28 10.59
C PRO A 212 4.49 0.16 10.55
N GLY A 213 4.94 0.68 9.40
CA GLY A 213 6.30 1.11 9.16
C GLY A 213 6.61 2.55 9.60
N ALA A 214 5.60 3.34 9.96
CA ALA A 214 5.78 4.72 10.39
C ALA A 214 5.90 4.79 11.92
N ASP A 215 6.88 5.55 12.41
CA ASP A 215 6.95 5.91 13.82
C ASP A 215 5.91 6.99 14.13
N GLN A 216 4.88 6.61 14.88
CA GLN A 216 3.76 7.50 15.23
C GLN A 216 4.21 8.75 15.99
N SER A 217 5.25 8.65 16.82
CA SER A 217 5.77 9.79 17.59
C SER A 217 6.34 10.86 16.66
N SER A 218 7.15 10.44 15.68
CA SER A 218 7.69 11.31 14.63
C SER A 218 6.60 11.95 13.79
N VAL A 219 5.53 11.22 13.45
CA VAL A 219 4.38 11.77 12.71
C VAL A 219 3.70 12.88 13.53
N VAL A 220 3.33 12.60 14.78
CA VAL A 220 2.61 13.54 15.65
C VAL A 220 3.44 14.78 15.93
N GLU A 221 4.76 14.63 16.15
CA GLU A 221 5.68 15.75 16.34
C GLU A 221 5.64 16.74 15.17
N HIS A 222 5.66 16.24 13.93
CA HIS A 222 5.67 17.10 12.72
C HIS A 222 4.29 17.59 12.30
N LEU A 223 3.21 16.95 12.76
CA LEU A 223 1.86 17.50 12.62
C LEU A 223 1.66 18.70 13.56
N GLY A 224 2.27 18.70 14.75
CA GLY A 224 2.16 19.78 15.72
C GLY A 224 0.70 20.04 16.12
N SER A 225 0.29 21.31 16.11
CA SER A 225 -1.09 21.72 16.46
C SER A 225 -2.17 21.22 15.51
N ARG A 226 -1.81 20.63 14.36
CA ARG A 226 -2.78 20.07 13.40
C ARG A 226 -3.32 18.69 13.83
N PHE A 227 -2.75 18.11 14.89
CA PHE A 227 -3.16 16.82 15.45
C PHE A 227 -3.56 16.97 16.92
N ASP A 228 -4.78 16.55 17.23
CA ASP A 228 -5.34 16.50 18.58
C ASP A 228 -5.42 15.02 19.02
N PRO A 229 -4.53 14.53 19.91
CA PRO A 229 -4.49 13.12 20.29
C PRO A 229 -5.76 12.61 20.99
N GLU A 230 -6.63 13.50 21.46
CA GLU A 230 -7.91 13.12 22.08
C GLU A 230 -9.02 12.92 21.03
N LYS A 231 -8.87 13.50 19.84
CA LYS A 231 -9.89 13.51 18.79
C LYS A 231 -9.45 12.85 17.49
N ASP A 232 -8.16 12.74 17.27
CA ASP A 232 -7.56 12.28 16.03
C ASP A 232 -6.86 10.94 16.20
N HIS A 233 -6.86 10.18 15.12
CA HIS A 233 -6.09 8.97 14.96
C HIS A 233 -5.39 8.96 13.61
N VAL A 234 -4.07 8.75 13.61
CA VAL A 234 -3.30 8.55 12.38
C VAL A 234 -3.56 7.12 11.87
N VAL A 235 -4.21 7.03 10.72
CA VAL A 235 -4.56 5.75 10.09
C VAL A 235 -3.37 5.17 9.33
N CYS A 236 -2.74 5.98 8.49
CA CYS A 236 -1.54 5.60 7.74
C CYS A 236 -0.80 6.84 7.23
N VAL A 237 0.40 6.63 6.72
CA VAL A 237 1.23 7.65 6.07
C VAL A 237 1.45 7.24 4.61
N CYS A 238 1.45 8.20 3.69
CA CYS A 238 1.84 7.99 2.31
C CYS A 238 3.07 8.86 2.02
N ALA A 239 4.22 8.24 1.79
CA ALA A 239 5.39 8.97 1.29
C ALA A 239 5.12 9.43 -0.15
N VAL A 240 5.45 10.68 -0.46
CA VAL A 240 5.31 11.27 -1.80
C VAL A 240 6.64 11.90 -2.22
N GLY A 241 6.96 11.82 -3.51
CA GLY A 241 8.18 12.40 -4.06
C GLY A 241 8.57 11.78 -5.39
N TYR A 242 9.66 12.26 -6.00
CA TYR A 242 10.16 11.68 -7.24
C TYR A 242 10.93 10.39 -6.98
N ARG A 243 10.70 9.36 -7.80
CA ARG A 243 11.44 8.10 -7.70
C ARG A 243 12.92 8.30 -8.00
N SER A 244 13.76 7.74 -7.15
CA SER A 244 15.20 7.62 -7.37
C SER A 244 15.51 6.38 -8.21
N ARG A 245 16.47 6.50 -9.13
CA ARG A 245 17.10 5.37 -9.84
C ARG A 245 18.07 4.60 -8.95
N LEU A 246 18.54 5.25 -7.88
CA LEU A 246 19.40 4.64 -6.86
C LEU A 246 18.52 4.03 -5.77
N GLU A 247 18.57 2.71 -5.61
CA GLU A 247 17.72 1.94 -4.71
C GLU A 247 18.58 0.88 -4.00
N PRO A 248 18.44 0.71 -2.67
CA PRO A 248 19.18 -0.32 -1.96
C PRO A 248 18.86 -1.71 -2.53
N LEU A 249 19.85 -2.59 -2.60
CA LEU A 249 19.66 -3.97 -3.13
C LEU A 249 18.48 -4.70 -2.48
N PHE A 250 18.33 -4.59 -1.17
CA PHE A 250 17.22 -5.22 -0.44
C PHE A 250 15.85 -4.66 -0.88
N VAL A 251 15.75 -3.34 -1.04
CA VAL A 251 14.52 -2.67 -1.50
C VAL A 251 14.17 -3.14 -2.91
N ARG A 252 15.14 -3.22 -3.82
CA ARG A 252 14.95 -3.72 -5.19
C ARG A 252 14.39 -5.15 -5.21
N ALA A 253 14.92 -6.02 -4.34
CA ALA A 253 14.45 -7.39 -4.20
C ALA A 253 13.02 -7.44 -3.64
N MET A 254 12.74 -6.68 -2.58
CA MET A 254 11.42 -6.58 -1.98
C MET A 254 10.38 -6.08 -2.98
N GLU A 255 10.66 -5.01 -3.72
CA GLU A 255 9.76 -4.49 -4.74
C GLU A 255 9.46 -5.53 -5.83
N ARG A 256 10.44 -6.34 -6.24
CA ARG A 256 10.23 -7.42 -7.21
C ARG A 256 9.30 -8.51 -6.67
N ILE A 257 9.45 -8.89 -5.40
CA ILE A 257 8.62 -9.91 -4.75
C ILE A 257 7.19 -9.38 -4.55
N SER A 258 7.04 -8.15 -4.08
CA SER A 258 5.76 -7.48 -3.85
C SER A 258 4.96 -7.18 -5.12
N ARG A 259 5.45 -7.56 -6.31
CA ARG A 259 4.69 -7.50 -7.58
C ARG A 259 3.83 -8.73 -7.85
N ARG A 260 4.04 -9.83 -7.13
CA ARG A 260 3.17 -11.01 -7.27
C ARG A 260 1.77 -10.65 -6.78
N ARG A 261 0.75 -11.14 -7.47
CA ARG A 261 -0.65 -10.95 -7.09
C ARG A 261 -1.36 -12.29 -7.05
N LEU A 262 -2.34 -12.41 -6.16
CA LEU A 262 -3.31 -13.50 -6.21
C LEU A 262 -4.04 -13.47 -7.56
N PRO A 263 -4.37 -14.64 -8.13
CA PRO A 263 -5.13 -14.72 -9.37
C PRO A 263 -6.59 -14.24 -9.14
N LEU A 264 -7.31 -13.90 -10.21
CA LEU A 264 -8.65 -13.32 -10.11
C LEU A 264 -9.66 -14.28 -9.48
N GLU A 265 -9.53 -15.59 -9.70
CA GLU A 265 -10.39 -16.61 -9.07
C GLU A 265 -10.27 -16.65 -7.54
N SER A 266 -9.21 -16.08 -6.96
CA SER A 266 -9.03 -15.96 -5.51
C SER A 266 -9.53 -14.62 -4.95
N LEU A 267 -10.06 -13.75 -5.81
CA LEU A 267 -10.38 -12.36 -5.51
C LEU A 267 -11.85 -12.01 -5.77
N PHE A 268 -12.46 -12.63 -6.77
CA PHE A 268 -13.83 -12.36 -7.22
C PHE A 268 -14.68 -13.63 -7.18
N PHE A 269 -15.90 -13.52 -6.64
CA PHE A 269 -16.77 -14.65 -6.30
C PHE A 269 -18.21 -14.42 -6.76
N SER A 270 -18.96 -15.50 -6.92
CA SER A 270 -20.40 -15.46 -7.21
C SER A 270 -21.27 -15.57 -5.96
N ASP A 271 -20.67 -15.72 -4.78
CA ASP A 271 -21.38 -15.89 -3.51
C ASP A 271 -20.76 -15.01 -2.39
N PRO A 272 -21.55 -14.63 -1.38
CA PRO A 272 -21.07 -13.81 -0.25
C PRO A 272 -20.02 -14.45 0.65
N HIS A 273 -19.94 -15.79 0.69
CA HIS A 273 -18.97 -16.52 1.51
C HIS A 273 -17.58 -16.58 0.86
N CYS A 274 -17.47 -16.12 -0.39
CA CYS A 274 -16.25 -16.13 -1.18
C CYS A 274 -15.69 -17.55 -1.39
N GLU A 275 -16.57 -18.49 -1.75
CA GLU A 275 -16.20 -19.90 -1.96
C GLU A 275 -16.16 -20.28 -3.44
N VAL A 276 -17.06 -19.72 -4.26
CA VAL A 276 -17.24 -20.04 -5.67
C VAL A 276 -16.66 -18.92 -6.53
N PRO A 277 -15.54 -19.16 -7.24
CA PRO A 277 -14.93 -18.14 -8.09
C PRO A 277 -15.86 -17.63 -9.18
N LEU A 278 -15.79 -16.32 -9.44
CA LEU A 278 -16.55 -15.67 -10.49
C LEU A 278 -15.94 -15.96 -11.87
N ALA A 279 -16.78 -16.31 -12.85
CA ALA A 279 -16.37 -16.42 -14.26
C ALA A 279 -16.21 -15.04 -14.90
N VAL A 280 -15.16 -14.31 -14.51
CA VAL A 280 -14.90 -12.91 -14.88
C VAL A 280 -14.79 -12.65 -16.39
N ASP A 281 -14.49 -13.68 -17.18
CA ASP A 281 -14.33 -13.65 -18.63
C ASP A 281 -15.62 -13.94 -19.40
N LYS A 282 -16.71 -14.29 -18.71
CA LYS A 282 -18.02 -14.62 -19.31
C LYS A 282 -19.06 -13.54 -19.04
N PRO A 283 -20.05 -13.36 -19.94
CA PRO A 283 -21.21 -12.53 -19.64
C PRO A 283 -21.95 -13.02 -18.38
N PRO A 284 -22.52 -12.11 -17.57
CA PRO A 284 -22.50 -10.65 -17.76
C PRO A 284 -21.22 -9.96 -17.24
N PHE A 285 -20.31 -10.69 -16.59
CA PHE A 285 -19.15 -10.14 -15.88
C PHE A 285 -18.05 -9.60 -16.79
N SER A 286 -17.89 -10.15 -18.00
CA SER A 286 -16.87 -9.72 -18.96
C SER A 286 -16.93 -8.22 -19.31
N SER A 287 -18.09 -7.58 -19.13
CA SER A 287 -18.26 -6.13 -19.28
C SER A 287 -17.45 -5.28 -18.28
N PHE A 288 -17.05 -5.87 -17.13
CA PHE A 288 -16.22 -5.23 -16.10
C PHE A 288 -14.75 -5.65 -16.18
N GLY A 289 -14.32 -6.34 -17.25
CA GLY A 289 -13.03 -7.04 -17.33
C GLY A 289 -11.82 -6.28 -16.78
N ARG A 290 -11.58 -5.04 -17.26
CA ARG A 290 -10.43 -4.22 -16.80
C ARG A 290 -10.59 -3.73 -15.35
N CYS A 291 -11.81 -3.63 -14.81
CA CYS A 291 -12.05 -3.27 -13.40
C CYS A 291 -11.53 -4.35 -12.44
N PHE A 292 -11.74 -5.63 -12.77
CA PHE A 292 -11.19 -6.75 -12.00
C PHE A 292 -9.66 -6.69 -11.93
N GLU A 293 -9.04 -6.43 -13.08
CA GLU A 293 -7.59 -6.34 -13.22
C GLU A 293 -6.99 -5.22 -12.36
N VAL A 294 -7.53 -4.00 -12.41
CA VAL A 294 -6.97 -2.90 -11.62
C VAL A 294 -7.21 -3.05 -10.13
N CYS A 295 -8.29 -3.73 -9.72
CA CYS A 295 -8.48 -4.12 -8.32
C CYS A 295 -7.43 -5.14 -7.86
N GLN A 296 -7.10 -6.13 -8.69
CA GLN A 296 -6.01 -7.09 -8.43
C GLN A 296 -4.66 -6.37 -8.24
N TRP A 297 -4.37 -5.33 -9.03
CA TRP A 297 -3.11 -4.58 -8.93
C TRP A 297 -3.05 -3.54 -7.82
N SER A 298 -4.16 -3.31 -7.10
CA SER A 298 -4.24 -2.38 -5.97
C SER A 298 -3.15 -2.62 -4.93
N PRO A 299 -2.63 -1.57 -4.28
CA PRO A 299 -1.78 -1.74 -3.10
C PRO A 299 -2.59 -2.32 -1.93
N SER A 300 -1.91 -3.07 -1.06
CA SER A 300 -2.44 -3.52 0.23
C SER A 300 -1.28 -3.70 1.21
N SER A 301 -1.55 -3.60 2.50
CA SER A 301 -0.54 -3.79 3.55
C SER A 301 0.16 -5.15 3.37
N TYR A 302 1.49 -5.13 3.34
CA TYR A 302 2.33 -6.32 3.09
C TYR A 302 1.98 -7.13 1.83
N ASN A 303 1.27 -6.52 0.87
CA ASN A 303 0.72 -7.23 -0.29
C ASN A 303 -0.19 -8.42 0.08
N ALA A 304 -0.90 -8.33 1.22
CA ALA A 304 -1.75 -9.40 1.71
C ALA A 304 -3.04 -9.59 0.91
N GLN A 305 -3.46 -8.58 0.12
CA GLN A 305 -4.69 -8.61 -0.70
C GLN A 305 -5.90 -9.13 0.08
N THR A 306 -6.22 -8.46 1.19
CA THR A 306 -7.26 -8.87 2.15
C THR A 306 -8.70 -8.55 1.73
N THR A 307 -8.89 -8.02 0.52
CA THR A 307 -10.21 -7.64 -0.01
C THR A 307 -10.72 -8.71 -0.96
N ARG A 308 -12.02 -9.01 -0.89
CA ARG A 308 -12.74 -9.90 -1.81
C ARG A 308 -13.96 -9.17 -2.34
N CYS A 309 -14.47 -9.63 -3.46
CA CYS A 309 -15.66 -9.06 -4.09
C CYS A 309 -16.61 -10.19 -4.51
N ALA A 310 -17.89 -10.10 -4.13
CA ALA A 310 -18.94 -10.99 -4.60
C ALA A 310 -19.86 -10.25 -5.57
N ALA A 311 -20.13 -10.82 -6.74
CA ALA A 311 -21.07 -10.24 -7.70
C ALA A 311 -22.49 -10.73 -7.44
N VAL A 312 -23.46 -9.83 -7.55
CA VAL A 312 -24.89 -10.14 -7.46
C VAL A 312 -25.54 -9.85 -8.80
N THR A 313 -26.30 -10.83 -9.29
CA THR A 313 -27.00 -10.75 -10.57
C THR A 313 -28.49 -10.97 -10.41
N GLU A 314 -29.27 -10.30 -11.24
CA GLU A 314 -30.72 -10.47 -11.33
C GLU A 314 -31.14 -10.76 -12.77
N LEU A 315 -32.30 -11.42 -12.93
CA LEU A 315 -32.93 -11.61 -14.23
C LEU A 315 -33.75 -10.36 -14.58
N VAL A 316 -33.29 -9.59 -15.57
CA VAL A 316 -33.97 -8.38 -16.05
C VAL A 316 -34.33 -8.59 -17.52
N GLY A 317 -35.63 -8.76 -17.79
CA GLY A 317 -36.12 -9.00 -19.15
C GLY A 317 -35.67 -10.34 -19.75
N GLY A 318 -35.44 -11.36 -18.92
CA GLY A 318 -34.96 -12.68 -19.34
C GLY A 318 -33.44 -12.80 -19.47
N GLU A 319 -32.69 -11.71 -19.30
CA GLU A 319 -31.22 -11.70 -19.31
C GLU A 319 -30.67 -11.55 -17.90
N GLN A 320 -29.62 -12.29 -17.57
CA GLN A 320 -28.89 -12.13 -16.31
C GLN A 320 -28.03 -10.87 -16.40
N LYS A 321 -28.27 -9.90 -15.50
CA LYS A 321 -27.52 -8.64 -15.42
C LYS A 321 -26.88 -8.50 -14.06
N VAL A 322 -25.69 -7.90 -14.02
CA VAL A 322 -25.05 -7.53 -12.75
C VAL A 322 -25.75 -6.30 -12.21
N VAL A 323 -26.24 -6.40 -10.98
CA VAL A 323 -26.90 -5.29 -10.27
C VAL A 323 -26.00 -4.69 -9.19
N ARG A 324 -25.06 -5.48 -8.68
CA ARG A 324 -24.24 -5.08 -7.53
C ARG A 324 -22.95 -5.89 -7.42
N PHE A 325 -21.93 -5.29 -6.84
CA PHE A 325 -20.72 -5.93 -6.34
C PHE A 325 -20.53 -5.61 -4.86
N ASP A 326 -20.45 -6.64 -4.02
CA ASP A 326 -20.26 -6.52 -2.58
C ASP A 326 -18.78 -6.71 -2.23
N PHE A 327 -18.20 -5.75 -1.51
CA PHE A 327 -16.80 -5.78 -1.10
C PHE A 327 -16.67 -6.22 0.35
N TYR A 328 -15.75 -7.15 0.58
CA TYR A 328 -15.53 -7.79 1.86
C TYR A 328 -14.07 -7.75 2.29
N ALA A 329 -13.83 -7.73 3.60
CA ALA A 329 -12.54 -7.97 4.23
C ALA A 329 -12.41 -9.43 4.72
N THR A 330 -11.31 -10.11 4.38
CA THR A 330 -11.05 -11.51 4.80
C THR A 330 -10.25 -11.64 6.09
N THR A 331 -9.95 -10.52 6.76
CA THR A 331 -9.19 -10.54 8.01
C THR A 331 -9.89 -9.67 9.05
N ALA A 332 -9.71 -10.02 10.32
CA ALA A 332 -10.21 -9.25 11.45
C ALA A 332 -9.47 -7.92 11.68
N SER A 333 -8.51 -7.54 10.81
CA SER A 333 -7.72 -6.33 11.04
C SER A 333 -8.62 -5.10 11.05
N ARG A 334 -8.58 -4.41 12.19
CA ARG A 334 -9.47 -3.28 12.47
C ARG A 334 -9.19 -2.10 11.54
N PHE A 335 -7.93 -1.86 11.19
CA PHE A 335 -7.52 -0.69 10.40
C PHE A 335 -7.08 -1.04 8.98
N TYR A 336 -6.24 -2.07 8.79
CA TYR A 336 -5.65 -2.33 7.49
C TYR A 336 -6.64 -2.93 6.48
N ALA A 337 -7.56 -3.76 6.96
CA ALA A 337 -8.55 -4.39 6.09
C ALA A 337 -9.55 -3.39 5.48
N PRO A 338 -10.21 -2.49 6.26
CA PRO A 338 -11.12 -1.51 5.66
C PRO A 338 -10.41 -0.48 4.78
N VAL A 339 -9.17 -0.09 5.11
CA VAL A 339 -8.36 0.75 4.20
C VAL A 339 -8.10 0.03 2.87
N ALA A 340 -7.79 -1.28 2.90
CA ALA A 340 -7.62 -2.07 1.68
C ALA A 340 -8.91 -2.20 0.86
N VAL A 341 -10.07 -2.29 1.52
CA VAL A 341 -11.39 -2.21 0.85
C VAL A 341 -11.56 -0.85 0.17
N GLY A 342 -11.27 0.25 0.87
CA GLY A 342 -11.31 1.60 0.31
C GLY A 342 -10.45 1.77 -0.94
N ILE A 343 -9.22 1.24 -0.92
CA ILE A 343 -8.33 1.25 -2.08
C ILE A 343 -8.98 0.51 -3.27
N TRP A 344 -9.62 -0.63 -3.04
CA TRP A 344 -10.38 -1.33 -4.09
C TRP A 344 -11.56 -0.50 -4.57
N CYS A 345 -12.30 0.15 -3.69
CA CYS A 345 -13.41 1.03 -4.06
C CYS A 345 -12.95 2.15 -5.01
N ALA A 346 -11.80 2.79 -4.73
CA ALA A 346 -11.24 3.80 -5.61
C ALA A 346 -10.90 3.26 -7.00
N ASN A 347 -10.21 2.12 -7.08
CA ASN A 347 -9.82 1.52 -8.35
C ASN A 347 -11.04 1.02 -9.14
N TRP A 348 -12.01 0.42 -8.46
CA TRP A 348 -13.25 -0.08 -9.05
C TRP A 348 -14.05 1.05 -9.69
N GLU A 349 -14.38 2.09 -8.93
CA GLU A 349 -15.14 3.24 -9.41
C GLU A 349 -14.41 3.98 -10.52
N THR A 350 -13.09 4.20 -10.38
CA THR A 350 -12.28 4.82 -11.43
C THR A 350 -12.29 3.98 -12.73
N GLY A 351 -12.34 2.65 -12.61
CA GLY A 351 -12.49 1.74 -13.74
C GLY A 351 -13.88 1.78 -14.37
N CYS A 352 -14.93 1.75 -13.56
CA CYS A 352 -16.32 1.87 -14.01
C CYS A 352 -16.56 3.19 -14.74
N ASP A 353 -16.06 4.30 -14.20
CA ASP A 353 -16.10 5.62 -14.83
C ASP A 353 -15.41 5.59 -16.22
N ALA A 354 -14.24 4.95 -16.31
CA ALA A 354 -13.50 4.81 -17.57
C ALA A 354 -14.21 3.93 -18.61
N LEU A 355 -15.05 2.99 -18.17
CA LEU A 355 -15.90 2.16 -19.04
C LEU A 355 -17.29 2.77 -19.27
N ALA A 356 -17.56 3.96 -18.72
CA ALA A 356 -18.88 4.59 -18.71
C ALA A 356 -19.99 3.67 -18.16
N ILE A 357 -19.67 2.90 -17.12
CA ILE A 357 -20.64 2.06 -16.40
C ILE A 357 -21.11 2.84 -15.17
N PRO A 358 -22.33 3.39 -15.18
CA PRO A 358 -22.82 4.19 -14.08
C PRO A 358 -23.12 3.34 -12.85
N GLY A 359 -22.89 3.90 -11.68
CA GLY A 359 -23.16 3.27 -10.40
C GLY A 359 -22.60 4.08 -9.24
N HIS A 360 -22.88 3.62 -8.04
CA HIS A 360 -22.49 4.33 -6.82
C HIS A 360 -22.21 3.35 -5.68
N PHE A 361 -21.42 3.79 -4.70
CA PHE A 361 -21.21 3.01 -3.48
C PHE A 361 -22.30 3.30 -2.45
N ALA A 362 -22.79 2.26 -1.80
CA ALA A 362 -23.70 2.35 -0.67
C ALA A 362 -23.46 1.20 0.32
N VAL A 363 -23.77 1.44 1.59
CA VAL A 363 -23.81 0.40 2.61
C VAL A 363 -25.23 -0.14 2.67
N LEU A 364 -25.37 -1.44 2.45
CA LEU A 364 -26.67 -2.11 2.43
C LEU A 364 -27.02 -2.70 3.80
N PRO A 365 -28.32 -2.65 4.18
CA PRO A 365 -28.80 -3.32 5.38
C PRO A 365 -28.70 -4.85 5.22
N GLU A 366 -28.72 -5.59 6.34
CA GLU A 366 -28.53 -7.04 6.39
C GLU A 366 -29.53 -7.83 5.52
N ASP A 367 -30.80 -7.42 5.55
CA ASP A 367 -31.88 -8.02 4.78
C ASP A 367 -31.66 -7.89 3.26
N ALA A 368 -31.11 -6.76 2.80
CA ALA A 368 -30.81 -6.53 1.38
C ALA A 368 -29.57 -7.28 0.88
N ARG A 369 -28.78 -7.88 1.77
CA ARG A 369 -27.56 -8.63 1.42
C ARG A 369 -27.83 -10.11 1.14
N SER A 370 -29.06 -10.60 1.41
CA SER A 370 -29.44 -12.02 1.26
C SER A 370 -28.47 -12.98 1.96
N THR A 371 -27.82 -12.51 3.02
CA THR A 371 -26.92 -13.29 3.86
C THR A 371 -27.73 -13.86 5.02
N GLY A 372 -27.80 -15.20 5.14
CA GLY A 372 -28.32 -15.89 6.34
C GLY A 372 -27.38 -15.68 7.53
N ASP A 373 -27.15 -16.71 8.37
CA ASP A 373 -26.14 -16.66 9.44
C ASP A 373 -24.80 -16.12 8.90
N VAL A 374 -24.48 -14.87 9.24
CA VAL A 374 -23.32 -14.18 8.67
C VAL A 374 -22.07 -14.65 9.40
N PRO A 375 -21.11 -15.31 8.74
CA PRO A 375 -19.86 -15.67 9.38
C PRO A 375 -19.09 -14.40 9.78
N GLU A 376 -18.25 -14.48 10.82
CA GLU A 376 -17.43 -13.33 11.25
C GLU A 376 -16.52 -12.82 10.11
N LEU A 377 -16.08 -13.73 9.24
CA LEU A 377 -15.32 -13.47 8.02
C LEU A 377 -15.84 -14.36 6.87
N PRO A 378 -15.80 -13.90 5.61
CA PRO A 378 -15.42 -12.55 5.17
C PRO A 378 -16.43 -11.49 5.59
N ARG A 379 -15.95 -10.35 6.10
CA ARG A 379 -16.78 -9.27 6.64
C ARG A 379 -17.21 -8.31 5.55
N TYR A 380 -18.50 -8.10 5.38
CA TYR A 380 -19.05 -7.09 4.49
C TYR A 380 -18.67 -5.67 4.93
N ASP A 381 -18.34 -4.82 3.95
CA ASP A 381 -17.99 -3.42 4.17
C ASP A 381 -18.88 -2.46 3.38
N VAL A 382 -18.99 -2.65 2.05
CA VAL A 382 -19.70 -1.73 1.16
C VAL A 382 -20.07 -2.42 -0.14
N SER A 383 -21.10 -1.94 -0.83
CA SER A 383 -21.51 -2.41 -2.15
C SER A 383 -21.34 -1.31 -3.21
N TRP A 384 -20.87 -1.66 -4.39
CA TRP A 384 -21.06 -0.85 -5.59
C TRP A 384 -22.35 -1.31 -6.28
N ILE A 385 -23.29 -0.40 -6.49
CA ILE A 385 -24.60 -0.66 -7.09
C ILE A 385 -24.57 -0.11 -8.52
N ALA A 386 -24.90 -0.97 -9.48
CA ALA A 386 -25.02 -0.56 -10.88
C ALA A 386 -26.28 0.30 -11.04
N ASP A 387 -26.15 1.48 -11.63
CA ASP A 387 -27.33 2.28 -11.94
C ASP A 387 -28.08 1.64 -13.12
N PRO A 388 -29.43 1.67 -13.11
CA PRO A 388 -30.20 1.21 -14.27
C PRO A 388 -29.76 1.98 -15.51
N LYS A 389 -29.43 1.27 -16.61
CA LYS A 389 -29.24 1.92 -17.90
C LYS A 389 -30.53 2.66 -18.26
N LYS A 390 -30.46 4.00 -18.35
CA LYS A 390 -31.56 4.85 -18.80
C LYS A 390 -31.99 4.49 -20.21
#